data_AF-A0A7V9TAQ7-F1
#
_entry.id   AF-A0A7V9TAQ7-F1
#
_cell.length_a   1.000
_cell.length_b   1.000
_cell.length_c   1.000
_cell.angle_alpha   90.00
_cell.angle_beta   90.00
_cell.angle_gamma   90.00
#
_symmetry.space_group_name_H-M   'P 1'
#
loop_
_entity.id
_entity.type
_entity.pdbx_description
1 polymer ?
#
loop_
_entity_poly.entity_id
_entity_poly.type
_entity_poly.pdbx_seq_one_letter_code
_entity_poly.pdbx_strand_id
1 'polypeptide(L)'
;MKARRVKGLDPTGPLSDNFERIVRVRLGELQAFMPRAADPAEITALHDMRIAAKRLRYILEIAHPCFGDYAGTAVKRIKELQDLLGEIHDCDVQSEQLEAFLRDLIAEDALALALAAEGMDDLEPESLRVARHHDDHAGVAALLVYVRARRRVLFATFGRLWSDMERSGFGARLEYALTERPAVPPNPPSDCEAA
;
A
#
# COMPACT_ATOMS: atom_id res chain seq x y z
N MET A 1 11.09 -3.64 0.32
CA MET A 1 12.13 -2.81 1.01
C MET A 1 12.39 -3.17 2.48
N LYS A 2 13.66 -3.06 2.94
CA LYS A 2 14.09 -3.18 4.36
C LYS A 2 13.93 -1.85 5.11
N ALA A 3 13.42 -1.87 6.34
CA ALA A 3 13.31 -0.67 7.18
C ALA A 3 14.70 -0.10 7.51
N ARG A 4 14.84 1.23 7.56
CA ARG A 4 16.06 1.89 8.05
C ARG A 4 16.23 1.59 9.53
N ARG A 5 17.50 1.47 9.92
CA ARG A 5 17.91 1.23 11.29
C ARG A 5 17.64 2.48 12.14
N VAL A 6 16.96 2.30 13.26
CA VAL A 6 16.82 3.35 14.28
C VAL A 6 18.08 3.33 15.14
N LYS A 7 18.78 4.46 15.23
CA LYS A 7 20.00 4.62 16.04
C LYS A 7 19.67 5.32 17.36
N GLY A 8 20.49 5.12 18.38
CA GLY A 8 20.37 5.82 19.66
C GLY A 8 19.16 5.43 20.50
N LEU A 9 18.69 4.18 20.37
CA LEU A 9 17.74 3.60 21.31
C LEU A 9 18.45 3.29 22.62
N ASP A 10 17.83 3.68 23.74
CA ASP A 10 18.33 3.43 25.09
C ASP A 10 17.42 2.40 25.78
N PRO A 11 17.87 1.15 26.00
CA PRO A 11 17.06 0.13 26.67
C PRO A 11 16.69 0.48 28.10
N THR A 12 17.41 1.40 28.73
CA THR A 12 17.21 1.82 30.12
C THR A 12 16.51 3.17 30.25
N GLY A 13 16.31 3.87 29.13
CA GLY A 13 15.70 5.19 29.07
C GLY A 13 14.17 5.16 28.98
N PRO A 14 13.52 6.32 29.01
CA PRO A 14 12.06 6.43 28.89
C PRO A 14 11.54 5.81 27.58
N LEU A 15 10.48 5.01 27.69
CA LEU A 15 9.85 4.36 26.53
C LEU A 15 9.35 5.39 25.50
N SER A 16 8.83 6.54 25.96
CA SER A 16 8.40 7.65 25.12
C SER A 16 9.53 8.19 24.24
N ASP A 17 10.75 8.32 24.79
CA ASP A 17 11.90 8.85 24.06
C ASP A 17 12.37 7.86 22.98
N ASN A 18 12.26 6.56 23.25
CA ASN A 18 12.51 5.52 22.24
C ASN A 18 11.44 5.55 21.15
N PHE A 19 10.15 5.68 21.49
CA PHE A 19 9.08 5.77 20.50
C PHE A 19 9.19 7.02 19.63
N GLU A 20 9.52 8.18 20.20
CA GLU A 20 9.75 9.40 19.43
C GLU A 20 10.80 9.16 18.34
N ARG A 21 11.95 8.57 18.69
CA ARG A 21 13.03 8.25 17.75
C ARG A 21 12.55 7.29 16.65
N ILE A 22 11.80 6.25 17.01
CA ILE A 22 11.29 5.27 16.04
C ILE A 22 10.28 5.95 15.11
N VAL A 23 9.30 6.68 15.64
CA VAL A 23 8.26 7.34 14.84
C VAL A 23 8.88 8.34 13.87
N ARG A 24 9.84 9.16 14.30
CA ARG A 24 10.56 10.11 13.43
C ARG A 24 11.24 9.41 12.26
N VAL A 25 11.94 8.29 12.53
CA VAL A 25 12.59 7.51 11.46
C VAL A 25 11.55 6.92 10.50
N ARG A 26 10.43 6.39 11.00
CA ARG A 26 9.37 5.78 10.17
C ARG A 26 8.61 6.83 9.35
N LEU A 27 8.36 8.01 9.90
CA LEU A 27 7.77 9.13 9.17
C LEU A 27 8.69 9.59 8.03
N GLY A 28 9.99 9.79 8.33
CA GLY A 28 10.97 10.17 7.31
C GLY A 28 11.23 9.08 6.25
N GLU A 29 10.99 7.80 6.57
CA GLU A 29 10.96 6.73 5.56
C GLU A 29 9.77 6.87 4.61
N LEU A 30 8.56 7.04 5.18
CA LEU A 30 7.34 7.19 4.40
C LEU A 30 7.45 8.37 3.42
N GLN A 31 7.87 9.53 3.92
CA GLN A 31 8.01 10.75 3.11
C GLN A 31 9.07 10.60 2.01
N ALA A 32 10.14 9.85 2.26
CA ALA A 32 11.22 9.67 1.29
C ALA A 32 10.81 8.88 0.03
N PHE A 33 9.67 8.17 0.05
CA PHE A 33 9.16 7.51 -1.15
C PHE A 33 8.45 8.46 -2.10
N MET A 34 7.93 9.59 -1.63
CA MET A 34 7.11 10.49 -2.44
C MET A 34 7.72 10.95 -3.75
N PRO A 35 9.02 11.33 -3.83
CA PRO A 35 9.60 11.75 -5.10
C PRO A 35 9.47 10.69 -6.21
N ARG A 36 9.51 9.40 -5.85
CA ARG A 36 9.30 8.29 -6.79
C ARG A 36 7.82 7.91 -6.92
N ALA A 37 7.11 7.83 -5.80
CA ALA A 37 5.69 7.49 -5.77
C ALA A 37 4.77 8.53 -6.45
N ALA A 38 5.30 9.73 -6.74
CA ALA A 38 4.64 10.73 -7.57
C ALA A 38 4.50 10.31 -9.05
N ASP A 39 5.30 9.35 -9.52
CA ASP A 39 5.15 8.76 -10.84
C ASP A 39 4.22 7.52 -10.76
N PRO A 40 3.08 7.52 -11.48
CA PRO A 40 2.22 6.35 -11.53
C PRO A 40 2.91 5.11 -12.11
N ALA A 41 3.99 5.22 -12.87
CA ALA A 41 4.73 4.06 -13.39
C ALA A 41 5.59 3.37 -12.32
N GLU A 42 5.92 4.04 -11.21
CA GLU A 42 6.77 3.53 -10.14
C GLU A 42 6.00 2.60 -9.18
N ILE A 43 5.51 1.46 -9.70
CA ILE A 43 4.73 0.45 -8.95
C ILE A 43 5.47 0.00 -7.68
N THR A 44 6.77 -0.27 -7.79
CA THR A 44 7.58 -0.70 -6.64
C THR A 44 7.66 0.39 -5.56
N ALA A 45 7.77 1.66 -5.95
CA ALA A 45 7.84 2.76 -4.98
C ALA A 45 6.50 2.94 -4.24
N LEU A 46 5.37 2.83 -4.95
CA LEU A 46 4.04 2.86 -4.34
C LEU A 46 3.83 1.70 -3.36
N HIS A 47 4.25 0.49 -3.75
CA HIS A 47 4.19 -0.69 -2.87
C HIS A 47 5.10 -0.54 -1.63
N ASP A 48 6.33 -0.07 -1.81
CA ASP A 48 7.25 0.15 -0.70
C ASP A 48 6.78 1.28 0.23
N MET A 49 6.16 2.33 -0.33
CA MET A 49 5.51 3.39 0.44
C MET A 49 4.34 2.85 1.27
N ARG A 50 3.52 1.95 0.71
CA ARG A 50 2.46 1.24 1.46
C ARG A 50 3.03 0.49 2.66
N ILE A 51 4.14 -0.22 2.47
CA ILE A 51 4.81 -0.93 3.56
C ILE A 51 5.32 0.06 4.63
N ALA A 52 5.88 1.19 4.21
CA ALA A 52 6.31 2.25 5.14
C ALA A 52 5.14 2.82 5.94
N ALA A 53 4.00 3.11 5.29
CA ALA A 53 2.78 3.58 5.94
C ALA A 53 2.27 2.57 6.97
N LYS A 54 2.22 1.28 6.60
CA LYS A 54 1.84 0.20 7.52
C LYS A 54 2.73 0.13 8.75
N ARG A 55 4.05 0.24 8.57
CA ARG A 55 5.02 0.24 9.69
C ARG A 55 4.84 1.46 10.59
N LEU A 56 4.62 2.64 10.03
CA LEU A 56 4.36 3.86 10.78
C LEU A 56 3.06 3.74 11.59
N ARG A 57 1.99 3.21 10.98
CA ARG A 57 0.73 2.98 11.68
C ARG A 57 0.91 2.05 12.89
N TYR A 58 1.57 0.91 12.69
CA TYR A 58 1.78 -0.06 13.77
C TYR A 58 2.58 0.52 14.93
N ILE A 59 3.63 1.30 14.66
CA ILE A 59 4.37 1.92 15.76
C ILE A 59 3.53 2.96 16.49
N LEU A 60 2.71 3.74 15.77
CA LEU A 60 1.81 4.73 16.39
C LEU A 60 0.69 4.08 17.22
N GLU A 61 0.16 2.93 16.78
CA GLU A 61 -0.81 2.14 17.55
C GLU A 61 -0.19 1.66 18.88
N ILE A 62 1.06 1.18 18.84
CA ILE A 62 1.77 0.75 20.06
C ILE A 62 2.14 1.94 20.94
N ALA A 63 2.53 3.06 20.34
CA ALA A 63 2.95 4.26 21.05
C ALA A 63 1.77 5.11 21.57
N HIS A 64 0.53 4.70 21.32
CA HIS A 64 -0.68 5.40 21.77
C HIS A 64 -0.68 5.71 23.28
N PRO A 65 -0.28 4.80 24.20
CA PRO A 65 -0.23 5.12 25.63
C PRO A 65 0.76 6.25 25.98
N CYS A 66 1.76 6.50 25.14
CA CYS A 66 2.78 7.53 25.37
C CYS A 66 2.41 8.89 24.75
N PHE A 67 1.53 8.92 23.74
CA PHE A 67 1.25 10.11 22.93
C PHE A 67 -0.24 10.48 22.84
N GLY A 68 -1.13 9.67 23.42
CA GLY A 68 -2.56 9.94 23.54
C GLY A 68 -3.30 10.13 22.21
N ASP A 69 -4.33 10.98 22.25
CA ASP A 69 -5.28 11.20 21.14
C ASP A 69 -4.63 11.69 19.84
N TYR A 70 -3.46 12.34 19.96
CA TYR A 70 -2.71 12.76 18.79
C TYR A 70 -2.24 11.56 17.97
N ALA A 71 -1.68 10.54 18.62
CA ALA A 71 -1.30 9.30 17.95
C ALA A 71 -2.52 8.61 17.33
N GLY A 72 -3.66 8.61 18.03
CA GLY A 72 -4.92 8.09 17.47
C GLY A 72 -5.36 8.81 16.19
N THR A 73 -5.25 10.14 16.16
CA THR A 73 -5.54 10.94 14.96
C THR A 73 -4.56 10.64 13.82
N ALA A 74 -3.26 10.50 14.14
CA ALA A 74 -2.25 10.16 13.16
C ALA A 74 -2.45 8.75 12.57
N VAL A 75 -2.81 7.77 13.40
CA VAL A 75 -3.16 6.41 12.98
C VAL A 75 -4.28 6.42 11.95
N LYS A 76 -5.35 7.21 12.17
CA LYS A 76 -6.46 7.32 11.21
C LYS A 76 -6.00 7.81 9.84
N ARG A 77 -5.21 8.89 9.80
CA ARG A 77 -4.70 9.44 8.53
C ARG A 77 -3.72 8.51 7.81
N ILE A 78 -2.81 7.87 8.54
CA ILE A 78 -1.90 6.90 7.94
C ILE A 78 -2.65 5.65 7.45
N LYS A 79 -3.73 5.24 8.14
CA LYS A 79 -4.60 4.16 7.68
C LYS A 79 -5.28 4.51 6.36
N GLU A 80 -5.88 5.70 6.24
CA GLU A 80 -6.48 6.17 4.98
C GLU A 80 -5.49 6.09 3.81
N LEU A 81 -4.25 6.56 4.03
CA LEU A 81 -3.17 6.48 3.04
C LEU A 81 -2.79 5.02 2.71
N GLN A 82 -2.61 4.18 3.74
CA GLN A 82 -2.22 2.79 3.59
C GLN A 82 -3.29 1.98 2.83
N ASP A 83 -4.57 2.20 3.12
CA ASP A 83 -5.69 1.52 2.50
C ASP A 83 -5.79 1.90 1.02
N LEU A 84 -5.66 3.19 0.70
CA LEU A 84 -5.66 3.68 -0.68
C LEU A 84 -4.47 3.14 -1.51
N LEU A 85 -3.26 3.13 -0.93
CA LEU A 85 -2.10 2.49 -1.57
C LEU A 85 -2.27 0.97 -1.70
N GLY A 86 -3.05 0.34 -0.81
CA GLY A 86 -3.45 -1.06 -0.90
C GLY A 86 -4.30 -1.32 -2.13
N GLU A 87 -5.34 -0.52 -2.33
CA GLU A 87 -6.22 -0.65 -3.50
C GLU A 87 -5.48 -0.44 -4.83
N ILE A 88 -4.50 0.48 -4.86
CA ILE A 88 -3.63 0.67 -6.04
C ILE A 88 -2.81 -0.60 -6.30
N HIS A 89 -2.17 -1.13 -5.26
CA HIS A 89 -1.36 -2.34 -5.38
C HIS A 89 -2.19 -3.56 -5.80
N ASP A 90 -3.42 -3.69 -5.29
CA ASP A 90 -4.32 -4.78 -5.67
C ASP A 90 -4.71 -4.68 -7.14
N CYS A 91 -4.91 -3.46 -7.67
CA CYS A 91 -5.11 -3.28 -9.11
C CYS A 91 -3.87 -3.62 -9.94
N ASP A 92 -2.67 -3.30 -9.45
CA ASP A 92 -1.42 -3.63 -10.15
C ASP A 92 -1.25 -5.17 -10.26
N VAL A 93 -1.45 -5.89 -9.15
CA VAL A 93 -1.39 -7.38 -9.11
C VAL A 93 -2.50 -8.02 -9.95
N GLN A 94 -3.74 -7.52 -9.85
CA GLN A 94 -4.86 -8.03 -10.64
C GLN A 94 -4.64 -7.83 -12.14
N SER A 95 -4.08 -6.68 -12.55
CA SER A 95 -3.80 -6.42 -13.97
C SER A 95 -2.79 -7.43 -14.52
N GLU A 96 -1.70 -7.70 -13.78
CA GLU A 96 -0.69 -8.68 -14.16
C GLU A 96 -1.29 -10.09 -14.29
N GLN A 97 -2.12 -10.51 -13.34
CA GLN A 97 -2.79 -11.81 -13.36
C GLN A 97 -3.77 -11.94 -14.54
N LEU A 98 -4.57 -10.90 -14.82
CA LEU A 98 -5.51 -10.89 -15.94
C LEU A 98 -4.79 -10.91 -17.29
N GLU A 99 -3.65 -10.23 -17.41
CA GLU A 99 -2.81 -10.26 -18.60
C GLU A 99 -2.19 -11.63 -18.85
N ALA A 100 -1.70 -12.30 -17.81
CA ALA A 100 -1.23 -13.67 -17.90
C ALA A 100 -2.37 -14.61 -18.31
N PHE A 101 -3.51 -14.52 -17.62
CA PHE A 101 -4.67 -15.36 -17.90
C PHE A 101 -5.20 -15.19 -19.34
N LEU A 102 -5.34 -13.95 -19.82
CA LEU A 102 -5.77 -13.69 -21.20
C LEU A 102 -4.78 -14.27 -22.22
N ARG A 103 -3.48 -14.16 -21.96
CA ARG A 103 -2.43 -14.72 -22.83
C ARG A 103 -2.53 -16.24 -22.92
N ASP A 104 -2.80 -16.91 -21.80
CA ASP A 104 -2.94 -18.36 -21.73
C ASP A 104 -4.19 -18.82 -22.50
N LEU A 105 -5.34 -18.15 -22.32
CA LEU A 105 -6.56 -18.44 -23.09
C LEU A 105 -6.33 -18.30 -24.60
N ILE A 106 -5.69 -17.22 -25.03
CA ILE A 106 -5.36 -17.00 -26.45
C ILE A 106 -4.42 -18.10 -26.97
N ALA A 107 -3.42 -18.52 -26.18
CA ALA A 107 -2.49 -19.56 -26.59
C ALA A 107 -3.16 -20.94 -26.72
N GLU A 108 -4.07 -21.27 -25.79
CA GLU A 108 -4.86 -22.51 -25.84
C GLU A 108 -5.76 -22.54 -27.09
N ASP A 109 -6.49 -21.45 -27.35
CA ASP A 109 -7.37 -21.35 -28.52
C ASP A 109 -6.57 -21.39 -29.83
N ALA A 110 -5.43 -20.69 -29.90
CA ALA A 110 -4.57 -20.71 -31.08
C ALA A 110 -4.04 -22.13 -31.37
N LEU A 111 -3.60 -22.86 -30.34
CA LEU A 111 -3.16 -24.24 -30.48
C LEU A 111 -4.30 -25.16 -30.94
N ALA A 112 -5.48 -25.02 -30.33
CA ALA A 112 -6.65 -25.83 -30.69
C ALA A 112 -7.07 -25.63 -32.15
N LEU A 113 -7.08 -24.38 -32.62
CA LEU A 113 -7.39 -24.05 -34.01
C LEU A 113 -6.34 -24.60 -34.98
N ALA A 114 -5.04 -24.48 -34.64
CA ALA A 114 -3.96 -25.02 -35.47
C ALA A 114 -4.04 -26.54 -35.62
N LEU A 115 -4.36 -27.26 -34.53
CA LEU A 115 -4.58 -28.70 -34.56
C LEU A 115 -5.81 -29.08 -35.38
N ALA A 116 -6.89 -28.30 -35.28
CA ALA A 116 -8.11 -28.54 -36.06
C ALA A 116 -7.93 -28.28 -37.57
N ALA A 117 -6.97 -27.44 -37.95
CA ALA A 117 -6.63 -27.12 -39.33
C ALA A 117 -5.53 -28.02 -39.93
N GLU A 118 -5.21 -29.15 -39.29
CA GLU A 118 -4.19 -30.07 -39.79
C GLU A 118 -4.49 -30.51 -41.24
N GLY A 119 -3.51 -30.30 -42.14
CA GLY A 119 -3.63 -30.61 -43.57
C GLY A 119 -4.26 -29.50 -44.42
N MET A 120 -4.64 -28.37 -43.83
CA MET A 120 -5.00 -27.16 -44.55
C MET A 120 -3.75 -26.33 -44.86
N ASP A 121 -3.75 -25.63 -45.99
CA ASP A 121 -2.65 -24.73 -46.38
C ASP A 121 -2.70 -23.38 -45.63
N ASP A 122 -3.88 -22.98 -45.13
CA ASP A 122 -4.11 -21.72 -44.41
C ASP A 122 -5.34 -21.78 -43.47
N LEU A 123 -5.49 -20.77 -42.61
CA LEU A 123 -6.62 -20.57 -41.69
C LEU A 123 -7.46 -19.35 -42.10
N GLU A 124 -8.78 -19.54 -42.22
CA GLU A 124 -9.72 -18.44 -42.41
C GLU A 124 -10.01 -17.72 -41.07
N PRO A 125 -10.10 -16.37 -41.03
CA PRO A 125 -10.41 -15.62 -39.81
C PRO A 125 -11.69 -16.07 -39.09
N GLU A 126 -12.68 -16.58 -39.84
CA GLU A 126 -13.94 -17.09 -39.33
C GLU A 126 -13.76 -18.30 -38.40
N SER A 127 -12.65 -19.03 -38.47
CA SER A 127 -12.33 -20.14 -37.58
C SER A 127 -12.21 -19.71 -36.12
N LEU A 128 -11.98 -18.43 -35.83
CA LEU A 128 -12.01 -17.90 -34.45
C LEU A 128 -13.37 -18.04 -33.78
N ARG A 129 -14.46 -18.13 -34.54
CA ARG A 129 -15.83 -18.22 -33.98
C ARG A 129 -16.10 -19.54 -33.26
N VAL A 130 -15.33 -20.58 -33.57
CA VAL A 130 -15.43 -21.90 -32.93
C VAL A 130 -14.39 -22.08 -31.83
N ALA A 131 -13.55 -21.07 -31.59
CA ALA A 131 -12.56 -21.10 -30.52
C ALA A 131 -13.27 -21.21 -29.16
N ARG A 132 -12.73 -22.07 -28.30
CA ARG A 132 -13.39 -22.48 -27.05
C ARG A 132 -13.64 -21.31 -26.11
N HIS A 133 -12.73 -20.34 -26.09
CA HIS A 133 -12.74 -19.21 -25.16
C HIS A 133 -13.04 -17.87 -25.86
N HIS A 134 -13.62 -17.90 -27.07
CA HIS A 134 -13.93 -16.71 -27.86
C HIS A 134 -14.64 -15.60 -27.04
N ASP A 135 -15.68 -15.98 -26.28
CA ASP A 135 -16.45 -15.02 -25.48
C ASP A 135 -15.72 -14.59 -24.19
N ASP A 136 -14.87 -15.47 -23.65
CA ASP A 136 -14.09 -15.19 -22.44
C ASP A 136 -13.02 -14.12 -22.70
N HIS A 137 -12.42 -14.08 -23.90
CA HIS A 137 -11.45 -13.06 -24.28
C HIS A 137 -11.99 -11.64 -24.08
N ALA A 138 -13.21 -11.38 -24.55
CA ALA A 138 -13.86 -10.08 -24.44
C ALA A 138 -14.13 -9.72 -22.97
N GLY A 139 -14.59 -10.68 -22.17
CA GLY A 139 -14.85 -10.49 -20.75
C GLY A 139 -13.59 -10.16 -19.95
N VAL A 140 -12.52 -10.93 -20.14
CA VAL A 140 -11.23 -10.71 -19.46
C VAL A 140 -10.60 -9.38 -19.91
N ALA A 141 -10.65 -9.06 -21.20
CA ALA A 141 -10.15 -7.79 -21.72
C ALA A 141 -10.93 -6.60 -21.14
N ALA A 142 -12.26 -6.69 -21.06
CA ALA A 142 -13.09 -5.65 -20.44
C ALA A 142 -12.75 -5.46 -18.95
N LEU A 143 -12.55 -6.56 -18.22
CA LEU A 143 -12.13 -6.49 -16.81
C LEU A 143 -10.74 -5.86 -16.65
N LEU A 144 -9.77 -6.20 -17.51
CA LEU A 144 -8.45 -5.58 -17.51
C LEU A 144 -8.52 -4.07 -17.76
N VAL A 145 -9.37 -3.63 -18.70
CA VAL A 145 -9.62 -2.19 -18.94
C VAL A 145 -10.18 -1.53 -17.68
N TYR A 146 -11.17 -2.16 -17.03
CA TYR A 146 -11.74 -1.66 -15.79
C TYR A 146 -10.69 -1.52 -14.68
N VAL A 147 -9.90 -2.57 -14.41
CA VAL A 147 -8.90 -2.56 -13.34
C VAL A 147 -7.86 -1.47 -13.59
N ARG A 148 -7.36 -1.33 -14.83
CA ARG A 148 -6.41 -0.28 -15.21
C ARG A 148 -7.00 1.13 -15.07
N ALA A 149 -8.28 1.32 -15.42
CA ALA A 149 -8.98 2.59 -15.24
C ALA A 149 -9.16 2.92 -13.75
N ARG A 150 -9.62 1.96 -12.95
CA ARG A 150 -9.76 2.08 -11.48
C ARG A 150 -8.44 2.48 -10.84
N ARG A 151 -7.35 1.81 -11.21
CA ARG A 151 -5.98 2.12 -10.74
C ARG A 151 -5.59 3.58 -10.96
N ARG A 152 -5.91 4.14 -12.13
CA ARG A 152 -5.64 5.57 -12.44
C ARG A 152 -6.46 6.52 -11.56
N VAL A 153 -7.73 6.21 -11.33
CA VAL A 153 -8.60 7.00 -10.44
C VAL A 153 -8.09 6.97 -9.00
N LEU A 154 -7.68 5.79 -8.51
CA LEU A 154 -7.10 5.63 -7.17
C LEU A 154 -5.79 6.41 -7.05
N PHE A 155 -4.91 6.35 -8.04
CA PHE A 155 -3.65 7.11 -8.05
C PHE A 155 -3.89 8.63 -7.98
N ALA A 156 -4.84 9.15 -8.77
CA ALA A 156 -5.22 10.57 -8.71
C ALA A 156 -5.79 10.94 -7.32
N THR A 157 -6.52 10.03 -6.68
CA THR A 157 -7.05 10.21 -5.32
C THR A 157 -5.93 10.21 -4.29
N PHE A 158 -4.92 9.36 -4.45
CA PHE A 158 -3.73 9.33 -3.61
C PHE A 158 -2.98 10.65 -3.68
N GLY A 159 -2.77 11.22 -4.87
CA GLY A 159 -2.15 12.54 -5.02
C GLY A 159 -2.90 13.63 -4.25
N ARG A 160 -4.24 13.66 -4.33
CA ARG A 160 -5.06 14.63 -3.57
C ARG A 160 -4.96 14.44 -2.06
N LEU A 161 -5.03 13.19 -1.58
CA LEU A 161 -4.89 12.86 -0.17
C LEU A 161 -3.53 13.30 0.36
N TRP A 162 -2.46 12.98 -0.37
CA TRP A 162 -1.12 13.36 0.04
C TRP A 162 -0.94 14.87 0.10
N SER A 163 -1.37 15.61 -0.93
CA SER A 163 -1.31 17.08 -0.90
C SER A 163 -2.12 17.68 0.24
N ASP A 164 -3.23 17.05 0.65
CA ASP A 164 -4.00 17.49 1.82
C ASP A 164 -3.24 17.28 3.14
N MET A 165 -2.57 16.14 3.28
CA MET A 165 -1.69 15.87 4.42
C MET A 165 -0.53 16.87 4.49
N GLU A 166 0.06 17.24 3.35
CA GLU A 166 1.11 18.26 3.29
C GLU A 166 0.59 19.65 3.68
N ARG A 167 -0.54 20.10 3.10
CA ARG A 167 -1.15 21.40 3.41
C ARG A 167 -1.57 21.53 4.87
N SER A 168 -2.06 20.44 5.47
CA SER A 168 -2.44 20.42 6.89
C SER A 168 -1.23 20.34 7.83
N GLY A 169 -0.01 20.22 7.29
CA GLY A 169 1.21 20.12 8.07
C GLY A 169 1.30 18.81 8.87
N PHE A 170 0.68 17.73 8.38
CA PHE A 170 0.58 16.45 9.10
C PHE A 170 1.90 15.99 9.72
N GLY A 171 2.99 16.00 8.94
CA GLY A 171 4.31 15.57 9.40
C GLY A 171 4.86 16.45 10.51
N ALA A 172 4.86 17.78 10.31
CA ALA A 172 5.35 18.75 11.30
C ALA A 172 4.52 18.70 12.60
N ARG A 173 3.20 18.57 12.48
CA ARG A 173 2.32 18.42 13.63
C ARG A 173 2.59 17.12 14.39
N LEU A 174 2.87 16.02 13.66
CA LEU A 174 3.21 14.75 14.29
C LEU A 174 4.54 14.84 15.02
N GLU A 175 5.55 15.43 14.41
CA GLU A 175 6.83 15.67 15.08
C GLU A 175 6.69 16.56 16.31
N TYR A 176 5.91 17.64 16.22
CA TYR A 176 5.62 18.52 17.36
C TYR A 176 4.91 17.77 18.49
N ALA A 177 3.86 17.02 18.19
CA ALA A 177 3.10 16.29 19.20
C ALA A 177 3.94 15.20 19.92
N LEU A 178 4.93 14.61 19.25
CA LEU A 178 5.85 13.69 19.90
C LEU A 178 6.70 14.38 20.98
N THR A 179 6.95 15.70 20.86
CA THR A 179 7.74 16.47 21.82
C THR A 179 6.93 16.99 23.01
N GLU A 180 5.61 17.15 22.87
CA GLU A 180 4.74 17.77 23.89
C GLU A 180 4.40 16.87 25.09
N ARG A 181 4.89 15.62 25.13
CA ARG A 181 4.77 14.64 26.25
C ARG A 181 3.46 14.80 27.07
N PRO A 182 2.37 14.09 26.74
CA PRO A 182 1.21 14.07 27.64
C PRO A 182 1.67 13.59 29.02
N ALA A 183 1.22 14.27 30.08
CA ALA A 183 1.52 13.88 31.45
C ALA A 183 1.10 12.42 31.64
N VAL A 184 2.07 11.54 31.92
CA VAL A 184 1.80 10.17 32.32
C VAL A 184 0.95 10.26 33.58
N PRO A 185 -0.31 9.78 33.61
CA PRO A 185 -1.05 9.74 34.86
C PRO A 185 -0.22 8.93 35.85
N PRO A 186 -0.05 9.41 37.10
CA PRO A 186 0.80 8.74 38.07
C PRO A 186 0.40 7.27 38.17
N ASN A 187 1.40 6.38 38.23
CA ASN A 187 1.16 4.97 38.47
C ASN A 187 0.19 4.84 39.65
N PRO A 188 -0.86 3.99 39.55
CA PRO A 188 -1.61 3.65 40.74
C PRO A 188 -0.62 3.14 41.79
N PRO A 189 -0.81 3.49 43.08
CA PRO A 189 0.09 3.05 44.14
C PRO A 189 0.25 1.54 44.05
N SER A 190 1.50 1.07 44.13
CA SER A 190 1.75 -0.37 44.22
C SER A 190 1.19 -0.82 45.56
N ASP A 191 -0.02 -1.37 45.55
CA ASP A 191 -0.54 -2.14 46.69
C ASP A 191 0.25 -3.45 46.73
N CYS A 192 1.50 -3.35 47.18
CA CYS A 192 2.36 -4.45 47.54
C CYS A 192 2.98 -4.13 48.89
N GLU A 193 2.13 -3.94 49.90
CA GLU A 193 2.46 -4.00 51.31
C GLU A 193 1.14 -4.14 52.11
N ALA A 194 0.72 -5.38 52.37
CA ALA A 194 0.11 -5.81 53.64
C ALA A 194 -0.36 -7.27 53.60
N ALA A 195 0.30 -8.07 54.46
CA ALA A 195 -0.09 -9.36 55.04
C ALA A 195 -0.05 -10.63 54.17
#